data_AF-A0A7V5MIG0-F1
#
_entry.id   AF-A0A7V5MIG0-F1
#
_cell.length_a   1.000
_cell.length_b   1.000
_cell.length_c   1.000
_cell.angle_alpha   90.00
_cell.angle_beta   90.00
_cell.angle_gamma   90.00
#
_symmetry.space_group_name_H-M   'P 1'
#
loop_
_entity.id
_entity.type
_entity.pdbx_description
1 polymer ?
#
loop_
_entity_poly.entity_id
_entity_poly.type
_entity_poly.pdbx_seq_one_letter_code
_entity_poly.pdbx_strand_id
1 'polypeptide(L)'
;MEKKIKRSVATLLAHIIKVDQRDISKEAPLFCSLMGQDFGCDREEALEFLEAMMNEEYDLDEHVEIIAQALKGDKLSKMHLLEQLNQIICSDKITDVDYKIFEAIKRKLFPDID
;
A
#
# COMPACT_ATOMS: atom_id res chain seq x y z
N MET A 1 -7.24 13.35 -3.53
CA MET A 1 -7.75 12.08 -2.97
C MET A 1 -8.13 12.29 -1.51
N GLU A 2 -9.21 11.69 -1.01
CA GLU A 2 -9.62 11.85 0.39
C GLU A 2 -8.59 11.26 1.37
N LYS A 3 -8.42 11.88 2.54
CA LYS A 3 -7.44 11.47 3.57
C LYS A 3 -7.62 10.00 4.00
N LYS A 4 -8.86 9.49 4.03
CA LYS A 4 -9.16 8.09 4.36
C LYS A 4 -8.59 7.11 3.33
N ILE A 5 -8.65 7.46 2.05
CA ILE A 5 -8.12 6.62 0.97
C ILE A 5 -6.59 6.66 1.00
N LYS A 6 -6.00 7.85 1.15
CA LYS A 6 -4.54 8.03 1.34
C LYS A 6 -4.02 7.17 2.49
N ARG A 7 -4.68 7.22 3.66
CA ARG A 7 -4.33 6.38 4.81
C ARG A 7 -4.41 4.90 4.45
N SER A 8 -5.47 4.47 3.76
CA SER A 8 -5.64 3.05 3.42
C SER A 8 -4.57 2.55 2.45
N VAL A 9 -4.20 3.36 1.45
CA VAL A 9 -3.08 3.06 0.55
C VAL A 9 -1.77 2.97 1.31
N ALA A 10 -1.51 3.95 2.19
CA ALA A 10 -0.35 3.94 3.06
C ALA A 10 -0.30 2.68 3.92
N THR A 11 -1.43 2.22 4.46
CA THR A 11 -1.53 0.96 5.21
C THR A 11 -1.08 -0.23 4.38
N LEU A 12 -1.55 -0.37 3.12
CA LEU A 12 -1.13 -1.46 2.25
C LEU A 12 0.39 -1.48 2.02
N LEU A 13 0.95 -0.32 1.69
CA LEU A 13 2.38 -0.17 1.41
C LEU A 13 3.23 -0.42 2.66
N ALA A 14 2.82 0.12 3.81
CA ALA A 14 3.50 -0.06 5.09
C ALA A 14 3.36 -1.49 5.64
N HIS A 15 2.30 -2.21 5.26
CA HIS A 15 2.10 -3.59 5.68
C HIS A 15 3.24 -4.51 5.24
N ILE A 16 3.73 -4.35 4.01
CA ILE A 16 4.88 -5.12 3.51
C ILE A 16 6.12 -4.84 4.36
N ILE A 17 6.42 -3.56 4.61
CA ILE A 17 7.55 -3.13 5.45
C ILE A 17 7.44 -3.73 6.86
N LYS A 18 6.23 -3.75 7.44
CA LYS A 18 5.96 -4.25 8.79
C LYS A 18 6.09 -5.77 8.90
N VAL A 19 5.50 -6.52 7.97
CA VAL A 19 5.52 -7.99 7.98
C VAL A 19 6.94 -8.52 7.78
N ASP A 20 7.70 -7.89 6.89
CA ASP A 20 9.08 -8.27 6.60
C ASP A 20 10.09 -7.72 7.62
N GLN A 21 9.62 -6.95 8.63
CA GLN A 21 10.45 -6.30 9.65
C GLN A 21 11.59 -5.47 9.05
N ARG A 22 11.30 -4.77 7.95
CA ARG A 22 12.29 -3.96 7.23
C ARG A 22 12.67 -2.72 8.02
N ASP A 23 13.87 -2.20 7.73
CA ASP A 23 14.35 -0.96 8.33
C ASP A 23 13.59 0.23 7.76
N ILE A 24 12.74 0.85 8.60
CA ILE A 24 11.91 2.02 8.25
C ILE A 24 12.78 3.14 7.64
N SER A 25 13.98 3.37 8.16
CA SER A 25 14.84 4.46 7.69
C SER A 25 15.29 4.26 6.25
N LYS A 26 15.42 2.99 5.82
CA LYS A 26 15.80 2.61 4.46
C LYS A 26 14.62 2.62 3.51
N GLU A 27 13.46 2.18 3.96
CA GLU A 27 12.25 2.10 3.13
C GLU A 27 11.51 3.44 3.02
N ALA A 28 11.64 4.33 4.00
CA ALA A 28 10.92 5.61 4.06
C ALA A 28 11.08 6.48 2.79
N PRO A 29 12.26 6.64 2.17
CA PRO A 29 12.41 7.38 0.93
C PRO A 29 11.57 6.81 -0.22
N LEU A 30 11.58 5.48 -0.39
CA LEU A 30 10.78 4.81 -1.43
C LEU A 30 9.29 4.95 -1.12
N PHE A 31 8.90 4.64 0.12
CA PHE A 31 7.52 4.79 0.58
C PHE A 31 6.97 6.20 0.31
N CYS A 32 7.71 7.24 0.71
CA CYS A 32 7.30 8.63 0.47
C CYS A 32 7.21 8.97 -1.01
N SER A 33 8.13 8.46 -1.83
CA SER A 33 8.09 8.64 -3.28
C SER A 33 6.82 8.05 -3.90
N LEU A 34 6.45 6.82 -3.50
CA LEU A 34 5.25 6.14 -4.00
C LEU A 34 3.97 6.86 -3.56
N MET A 35 3.91 7.27 -2.29
CA MET A 35 2.79 8.06 -1.77
C MET A 35 2.63 9.42 -2.48
N GLY A 36 3.74 10.02 -2.93
CA GLY A 36 3.74 11.30 -3.63
C GLY A 36 3.31 11.25 -5.09
N GLN A 37 3.59 10.15 -5.80
CA GLN A 37 3.34 10.04 -7.25
C GLN A 37 1.84 10.05 -7.58
N ASP A 38 1.12 9.01 -7.17
CA ASP A 38 -0.27 8.81 -7.62
C ASP A 38 -1.32 9.29 -6.60
N PHE A 39 -0.90 9.55 -5.36
CA PHE A 39 -1.83 9.92 -4.27
C PHE A 39 -1.66 11.35 -3.77
N GLY A 40 -0.62 12.06 -4.24
CA GLY A 40 -0.37 13.46 -3.89
C GLY A 40 -0.23 13.68 -2.39
N CYS A 41 0.43 12.75 -1.69
CA CYS A 41 0.92 12.98 -0.34
C CYS A 41 2.23 13.76 -0.42
N ASP A 42 2.38 14.75 0.47
CA ASP A 42 3.70 15.30 0.71
C ASP A 42 4.51 14.32 1.59
N ARG A 43 5.81 14.61 1.71
CA ARG A 43 6.73 13.74 2.45
C ARG A 43 6.39 13.66 3.94
N GLU A 44 5.89 14.74 4.52
CA GLU A 44 5.58 14.79 5.96
C GLU A 44 4.34 13.94 6.25
N GLU A 45 3.26 14.11 5.48
CA GLU A 45 2.04 13.30 5.55
C GLU A 45 2.35 11.81 5.31
N ALA A 46 3.21 11.49 4.36
CA ALA A 46 3.61 10.09 4.11
C ALA A 46 4.38 9.49 5.29
N LEU A 47 5.30 10.23 5.90
CA LEU A 47 6.04 9.76 7.07
C LEU A 47 5.13 9.58 8.28
N GLU A 48 4.20 10.50 8.52
CA GLU A 48 3.20 10.36 9.58
C GLU A 48 2.39 9.08 9.42
N PHE A 49 1.95 8.75 8.20
CA PHE A 49 1.26 7.49 7.96
C PHE A 49 2.15 6.28 8.19
N LEU A 50 3.40 6.30 7.71
CA LEU A 50 4.33 5.20 7.91
C LEU A 50 4.56 4.94 9.41
N GLU A 51 4.88 5.98 10.17
CA GLU A 51 5.09 5.89 11.62
C GLU A 51 3.84 5.41 12.35
N ALA A 52 2.65 5.92 12.00
CA ALA A 52 1.40 5.46 12.58
C ALA A 52 1.18 3.96 12.32
N MET A 53 1.37 3.48 11.10
CA MET A 53 1.13 2.08 10.75
C MET A 53 2.13 1.11 11.38
N MET A 54 3.35 1.57 11.66
CA MET A 54 4.32 0.76 12.38
C MET A 54 3.94 0.55 13.86
N ASN A 55 3.24 1.52 14.46
CA ASN A 55 2.87 1.51 15.88
C ASN A 55 1.43 1.08 16.17
N GLU A 56 0.52 1.20 15.20
CA GLU A 56 -0.90 0.88 15.35
C GLU A 56 -1.22 -0.54 14.85
N GLU A 57 -2.24 -1.15 15.46
CA GLU A 57 -2.93 -2.28 14.85
C GLU A 57 -3.91 -1.79 13.79
N TYR A 58 -4.04 -2.55 12.71
CA TYR A 58 -4.94 -2.24 11.61
C TYR A 58 -5.46 -3.53 10.98
N ASP A 59 -6.63 -3.43 10.35
CA ASP A 59 -7.19 -4.49 9.52
C ASP A 59 -6.85 -4.20 8.05
N LEU A 60 -5.94 -5.00 7.49
CA LEU A 60 -5.56 -4.86 6.08
C LEU A 60 -6.77 -5.03 5.16
N ASP A 61 -7.68 -5.94 5.50
CA ASP A 61 -8.83 -6.26 4.68
C ASP A 61 -9.81 -5.08 4.60
N GLU A 62 -10.04 -4.40 5.73
CA GLU A 62 -10.85 -3.18 5.76
C GLU A 62 -10.26 -2.09 4.85
N HIS A 63 -8.95 -1.89 4.91
CA HIS A 63 -8.27 -0.88 4.09
C HIS A 63 -8.32 -1.21 2.60
N VAL A 64 -8.18 -2.48 2.23
CA VAL A 64 -8.34 -2.93 0.84
C VAL A 64 -9.77 -2.69 0.35
N GLU A 65 -10.78 -2.94 1.18
CA GLU A 65 -12.18 -2.68 0.83
C GLU A 65 -12.47 -1.19 0.63
N ILE A 66 -11.94 -0.32 1.51
CA ILE A 66 -12.06 1.14 1.36
C ILE A 66 -11.50 1.58 0.01
N ILE A 67 -10.33 1.08 -0.38
CA ILE A 67 -9.71 1.42 -1.67
C ILE A 67 -10.54 0.85 -2.82
N ALA A 68 -10.97 -0.41 -2.73
CA ALA A 68 -11.73 -1.07 -3.79
C ALA A 68 -13.04 -0.32 -4.09
N GLN A 69 -13.71 0.17 -3.04
CA GLN A 69 -14.91 1.00 -3.14
C GLN A 69 -14.61 2.39 -3.69
N ALA A 70 -13.56 3.05 -3.19
CA ALA A 70 -13.18 4.39 -3.63
C ALA A 70 -12.75 4.43 -5.12
N LEU A 71 -12.09 3.38 -5.58
CA LEU A 71 -11.65 3.22 -6.97
C LEU A 71 -12.63 2.39 -7.79
N LYS A 72 -13.90 2.29 -7.38
CA LYS A 72 -14.91 1.51 -8.11
C LYS A 72 -15.08 2.06 -9.53
N GLY A 73 -14.68 1.26 -10.52
CA GLY A 73 -14.70 1.64 -11.94
C GLY A 73 -13.40 2.29 -12.44
N ASP A 74 -12.51 2.72 -11.54
CA ASP A 74 -11.20 3.26 -11.90
C ASP A 74 -10.15 2.15 -11.92
N LYS A 75 -10.12 1.42 -13.05
CA LYS A 75 -9.17 0.32 -13.26
C LYS A 75 -7.72 0.80 -13.33
N LEU A 76 -7.48 2.02 -13.83
CA LEU A 76 -6.14 2.55 -14.02
C LEU A 76 -5.47 2.82 -12.67
N SER A 77 -6.16 3.53 -11.77
CA SER A 77 -5.65 3.80 -10.43
C SER A 77 -5.43 2.51 -9.62
N LYS A 78 -6.29 1.50 -9.81
CA LYS A 78 -6.09 0.17 -9.18
C LYS A 78 -4.84 -0.55 -9.72
N MET A 79 -4.55 -0.42 -11.02
CA MET A 79 -3.32 -0.99 -11.60
C MET A 79 -2.08 -0.27 -11.08
N HIS A 80 -2.09 1.07 -11.00
CA HIS A 80 -0.97 1.82 -10.42
C HIS A 80 -0.71 1.46 -8.96
N LEU A 81 -1.76 1.25 -8.15
CA LEU A 81 -1.60 0.75 -6.79
C LEU A 81 -0.90 -0.62 -6.74
N LEU A 82 -1.29 -1.56 -7.62
CA LEU A 82 -0.61 -2.85 -7.71
C LEU A 82 0.85 -2.70 -8.17
N GLU A 83 1.14 -1.80 -9.12
CA GLU A 83 2.50 -1.51 -9.55
C GLU A 83 3.36 -0.99 -8.40
N GLN A 84 2.86 -0.07 -7.59
CA GLN A 84 3.57 0.46 -6.43
C GLN A 84 3.75 -0.57 -5.31
N LEU A 85 2.71 -1.39 -5.06
CA LEU A 85 2.82 -2.51 -4.12
C LEU A 85 3.94 -3.47 -4.56
N ASN A 86 4.01 -3.77 -5.86
CA ASN A 86 5.07 -4.58 -6.43
C ASN A 86 6.45 -3.92 -6.32
N GLN A 87 6.54 -2.60 -6.48
CA GLN A 87 7.80 -1.85 -6.30
C GLN A 87 8.31 -1.93 -4.86
N ILE A 88 7.44 -1.85 -3.84
CA ILE A 88 7.84 -2.06 -2.45
C ILE A 88 8.25 -3.52 -2.23
N ILE A 89 7.47 -4.50 -2.70
CA ILE A 89 7.82 -5.91 -2.51
C ILE A 89 9.22 -6.19 -3.10
N CYS A 90 9.47 -5.72 -4.32
CA CYS A 90 10.74 -5.91 -5.03
C CYS A 90 11.90 -5.04 -4.50
N SER A 91 11.67 -4.12 -3.55
CA SER A 91 12.75 -3.27 -3.00
C SER A 91 13.69 -4.05 -2.08
N ASP A 92 13.24 -5.21 -1.59
CA ASP A 92 14.02 -6.11 -0.73
C ASP A 92 13.87 -7.57 -1.21
N LYS A 93 14.34 -8.53 -0.41
CA LYS A 93 14.24 -9.95 -0.68
C LYS A 93 12.78 -10.41 -0.71
N ILE A 94 12.33 -10.78 -1.90
CA ILE A 94 11.00 -11.34 -2.13
C ILE A 94 10.84 -12.69 -1.43
N THR A 95 9.72 -12.87 -0.74
CA THR A 95 9.30 -14.09 -0.05
C THR A 95 7.98 -14.65 -0.60
N ASP A 96 7.65 -15.89 -0.23
CA ASP A 96 6.33 -16.48 -0.55
C ASP A 96 5.17 -15.72 0.14
N VAL A 97 5.46 -15.01 1.23
CA VAL A 97 4.46 -14.22 1.96
C VAL A 97 4.08 -12.99 1.14
N ASP A 98 5.06 -12.30 0.55
CA ASP A 98 4.83 -11.16 -0.33
C ASP A 98 3.91 -11.51 -1.50
N TYR A 99 4.17 -12.65 -2.14
CA TYR A 99 3.35 -13.13 -3.24
C TYR A 99 1.91 -13.38 -2.82
N LYS A 100 1.70 -13.98 -1.65
CA LYS A 100 0.35 -14.22 -1.10
C LYS A 100 -0.37 -12.92 -0.77
N ILE A 101 0.32 -11.95 -0.19
CA ILE A 101 -0.24 -10.63 0.12
C ILE A 101 -0.65 -9.92 -1.18
N PHE A 102 0.25 -9.90 -2.17
CA PHE A 102 -0.02 -9.28 -3.47
C PHE A 102 -1.25 -9.91 -4.15
N GLU A 103 -1.30 -11.24 -4.25
CA GLU A 103 -2.43 -11.93 -4.87
C GLU A 103 -3.74 -11.74 -4.10
N ALA A 104 -3.71 -11.70 -2.77
CA ALA A 104 -4.89 -11.42 -1.95
C ALA A 104 -5.45 -10.02 -2.21
N ILE A 105 -4.57 -9.01 -2.23
CA ILE A 105 -4.95 -7.61 -2.53
C ILE A 105 -5.48 -7.49 -3.95
N LYS A 106 -4.79 -8.06 -4.93
CA LYS A 106 -5.19 -8.05 -6.35
C LYS A 106 -6.59 -8.60 -6.55
N ARG A 107 -6.92 -9.76 -5.97
CA ARG A 107 -8.26 -10.38 -6.08
C ARG A 107 -9.36 -9.48 -5.51
N LYS A 108 -9.08 -8.75 -4.44
CA LYS A 108 -10.05 -7.82 -3.85
C LYS A 108 -10.22 -6.54 -4.67
N LEU A 109 -9.15 -6.03 -5.26
CA LEU A 109 -9.22 -4.86 -6.14
C LEU A 109 -9.90 -5.19 -7.48
N PHE A 110 -9.70 -6.41 -7.98
CA PHE A 110 -10.20 -6.90 -9.27
C PHE A 110 -10.97 -8.22 -9.12
N PRO A 111 -12.16 -8.21 -8.47
CA PRO A 111 -12.95 -9.43 -8.28
C PRO A 111 -13.51 -10.00 -9.59
N ASP A 112 -13.55 -9.21 -10.65
CA ASP A 112 -14.11 -9.59 -11.97
C ASP A 112 -13.04 -10.08 -12.96
N ILE A 113 -11.79 -10.24 -12.52
CA ILE A 113 -10.68 -10.71 -13.35
C ILE A 113 -10.15 -12.00 -12.72
N ASP A 114 -10.68 -13.13 -13.19
CA ASP A 114 -10.11 -14.47 -13.01
C ASP A 114 -9.08 -14.79 -14.12
#